data_AF-K6TAZ2-F1
#
_entry.id   AF-K6TAZ2-F1
#
_cell.length_a   1.000
_cell.length_b   1.000
_cell.length_c   1.000
_cell.angle_alpha   90.00
_cell.angle_beta   90.00
_cell.angle_gamma   90.00
#
_symmetry.space_group_name_H-M   'P 1'
#
loop_
_entity.id
_entity.type
_entity.pdbx_description
1 polymer ?
#
loop_
_entity_poly.entity_id
_entity_poly.type
_entity_poly.pdbx_seq_one_letter_code
_entity_poly.pdbx_strand_id
1 'polypeptide(L)'
;KKDESKYKDFFIRYKDFWENGEPTDEQVDAIYKRKPRAPYYEVEFKDGSKEKVWCTFAEEQIDLNMDSKVARDFIKDTLISMCKNGASIIRLDAFAYAIKKPGTSCFFIEPEMWELLYEIQDIVNEYGVDILPEIHEHYTIQHKIAEKGFWIYDFALPVLVLHALYSGKGE
;
A
#
# COMPACT_ATOMS: atom_id res chain seq x y z
N LYS A 1 -22.31 -17.51 -3.75
CA LYS A 1 -22.29 -16.82 -2.43
C LYS A 1 -20.92 -16.19 -2.22
N LYS A 2 -20.76 -15.24 -1.27
CA LYS A 2 -19.49 -14.52 -1.08
C LYS A 2 -18.30 -15.45 -0.81
N ASP A 3 -18.49 -16.48 0.00
CA ASP A 3 -17.43 -17.45 0.36
C ASP A 3 -17.18 -18.52 -0.72
N GLU A 4 -18.01 -18.56 -1.76
CA GLU A 4 -17.82 -19.39 -2.97
C GLU A 4 -17.14 -18.60 -4.10
N SER A 5 -16.89 -17.30 -3.91
CA SER A 5 -16.21 -16.46 -4.89
C SER A 5 -14.75 -16.90 -5.05
N LYS A 6 -14.26 -16.93 -6.28
CA LYS A 6 -12.82 -17.12 -6.56
C LYS A 6 -11.94 -15.99 -6.00
N TYR A 7 -12.56 -14.86 -5.63
CA TYR A 7 -11.91 -13.67 -5.07
C TYR A 7 -12.24 -13.48 -3.57
N LYS A 8 -12.69 -14.53 -2.87
CA LYS A 8 -13.17 -14.43 -1.47
C LYS A 8 -12.12 -13.88 -0.49
N ASP A 9 -10.84 -14.06 -0.79
CA ASP A 9 -9.67 -13.65 -0.01
C ASP A 9 -8.90 -12.49 -0.68
N PHE A 10 -9.39 -11.97 -1.80
CA PHE A 10 -8.73 -10.92 -2.58
C PHE A 10 -8.63 -9.58 -1.84
N PHE A 11 -9.62 -9.31 -0.98
CA PHE A 11 -9.69 -8.12 -0.14
C PHE A 11 -9.49 -8.49 1.33
N ILE A 12 -8.98 -7.55 2.12
CA ILE A 12 -8.80 -7.73 3.56
C ILE A 12 -10.17 -7.62 4.26
N ARG A 13 -10.68 -8.74 4.78
CA ARG A 13 -11.90 -8.79 5.59
C ARG A 13 -11.53 -8.71 7.06
N TYR A 14 -12.16 -7.80 7.81
CA TYR A 14 -11.84 -7.59 9.24
C TYR A 14 -11.97 -8.87 10.05
N LYS A 15 -13.02 -9.65 9.76
CA LYS A 15 -13.30 -10.91 10.46
C LYS A 15 -12.17 -11.95 10.36
N ASP A 16 -11.38 -11.89 9.28
CA ASP A 16 -10.32 -12.85 8.98
C ASP A 16 -8.93 -12.26 9.33
N PHE A 17 -8.81 -10.93 9.31
CA PHE A 17 -7.58 -10.21 9.63
C PHE A 17 -7.30 -10.13 11.13
N TRP A 18 -8.34 -9.93 11.95
CA TRP A 18 -8.22 -9.88 13.40
C TRP A 18 -8.55 -11.23 14.03
N GLU A 19 -7.80 -11.65 15.05
CA GLU A 19 -7.97 -12.95 15.71
C GLU A 19 -9.40 -13.16 16.26
N ASN A 20 -10.02 -12.10 16.78
CA ASN A 20 -11.41 -12.10 17.28
C ASN A 20 -12.41 -11.49 16.29
N GLY A 21 -11.98 -11.28 15.04
CA GLY A 21 -12.75 -10.70 13.94
C GLY A 21 -12.97 -9.18 13.99
N GLU A 22 -12.62 -8.53 15.09
CA GLU A 22 -12.60 -7.07 15.26
C GLU A 22 -11.34 -6.65 16.02
N PRO A 23 -10.80 -5.44 15.77
CA PRO A 23 -9.68 -4.91 16.54
C PRO A 23 -10.11 -4.40 17.92
N THR A 24 -9.16 -4.39 18.86
CA THR A 24 -9.28 -3.61 20.10
C THR A 24 -9.03 -2.13 19.85
N ASP A 25 -9.42 -1.26 20.78
CA ASP A 25 -9.16 0.19 20.69
C ASP A 25 -7.64 0.48 20.57
N GLU A 26 -6.82 -0.24 21.34
CA GLU A 26 -5.35 -0.15 21.26
C GLU A 26 -4.82 -0.52 19.87
N GLN A 27 -5.38 -1.57 19.25
CA GLN A 27 -5.01 -1.97 17.90
C GLN A 27 -5.46 -0.95 16.86
N VAL A 28 -6.65 -0.36 17.02
CA VAL A 28 -7.10 0.72 16.16
C VAL A 28 -6.17 1.93 16.26
N ASP A 29 -5.77 2.29 17.48
CA ASP A 29 -4.89 3.44 17.74
C ASP A 29 -3.45 3.26 17.28
N ALA A 30 -2.97 2.01 17.24
CA ALA A 30 -1.67 1.71 16.66
C ALA A 30 -1.61 1.97 15.15
N ILE A 31 -2.73 1.80 14.42
CA ILE A 31 -2.77 1.96 12.96
C ILE A 31 -2.47 3.41 12.57
N TYR A 32 -1.63 3.57 11.54
CA TYR A 32 -1.40 4.87 10.91
C TYR A 32 -2.61 5.27 10.06
N LYS A 33 -3.54 6.04 10.65
CA LYS A 33 -4.82 6.38 10.02
C LYS A 33 -4.68 7.56 9.04
N ARG A 34 -5.38 7.49 7.90
CA ARG A 34 -5.59 8.62 6.96
C ARG A 34 -6.98 9.25 7.11
N LYS A 35 -7.77 8.77 8.06
CA LYS A 35 -9.14 9.18 8.40
C LYS A 35 -9.31 9.29 9.91
N PRO A 36 -10.28 10.07 10.42
CA PRO A 36 -10.53 10.19 11.87
C PRO A 36 -11.19 8.94 12.50
N ARG A 37 -11.34 7.85 11.75
CA ARG A 37 -12.01 6.62 12.16
C ARG A 37 -11.19 5.39 11.74
N ALA A 38 -11.50 4.22 12.31
CA ALA A 38 -10.90 2.96 11.89
C ALA A 38 -11.07 2.72 10.37
N PRO A 39 -10.05 2.18 9.68
CA PRO A 39 -10.01 2.08 8.21
C PRO A 39 -10.85 0.91 7.68
N TYR A 40 -12.17 0.97 7.86
CA TYR A 40 -13.10 -0.01 7.30
C TYR A 40 -14.25 0.61 6.51
N TYR A 41 -14.83 -0.19 5.63
CA TYR A 41 -16.12 0.07 5.03
C TYR A 41 -17.02 -1.15 5.22
N GLU A 42 -18.28 -0.93 5.58
CA GLU A 42 -19.26 -2.01 5.71
C GLU A 42 -19.91 -2.26 4.35
N VAL A 43 -19.64 -3.42 3.77
CA VAL A 43 -20.20 -3.84 2.48
C VAL A 43 -21.40 -4.75 2.69
N GLU A 44 -22.45 -4.53 1.90
CA GLU A 44 -23.60 -5.44 1.81
C GLU A 44 -23.38 -6.44 0.67
N PHE A 45 -23.40 -7.73 1.00
CA PHE A 45 -23.28 -8.81 0.03
C PHE A 45 -24.63 -9.16 -0.58
N LYS A 46 -24.60 -9.84 -1.73
CA LYS A 46 -25.80 -10.28 -2.45
C LYS A 46 -26.74 -11.19 -1.63
N ASP A 47 -26.23 -11.85 -0.59
CA ASP A 47 -27.02 -12.67 0.32
C ASP A 47 -27.65 -11.87 1.48
N GLY A 48 -27.54 -10.53 1.46
CA GLY A 48 -28.06 -9.61 2.49
C GLY A 48 -27.19 -9.51 3.73
N SER A 49 -26.10 -10.27 3.81
CA SER A 49 -25.16 -10.16 4.93
C SER A 49 -24.29 -8.92 4.78
N LYS A 50 -23.85 -8.37 5.92
CA LYS A 50 -22.93 -7.23 5.97
C LYS A 50 -21.62 -7.65 6.60
N GLU A 51 -20.51 -7.17 6.05
CA GLU A 51 -19.20 -7.34 6.70
C GLU A 51 -18.31 -6.12 6.47
N LYS A 52 -17.33 -5.95 7.36
CA LYS A 52 -16.32 -4.91 7.26
C LYS A 52 -15.14 -5.39 6.41
N VAL A 53 -14.78 -4.57 5.42
CA VAL A 53 -13.57 -4.71 4.61
C VAL A 53 -12.65 -3.52 4.85
N TRP A 54 -11.34 -3.73 4.72
CA TRP A 54 -10.37 -2.67 4.95
C TRP A 54 -10.40 -1.61 3.84
N CYS A 55 -10.42 -0.34 4.22
CA CYS A 55 -10.27 0.79 3.31
C CYS A 55 -9.39 1.88 3.95
N THR A 56 -8.14 1.97 3.50
CA THR A 56 -7.16 2.94 4.03
C THR A 56 -7.51 4.38 3.64
N PHE A 57 -7.93 4.56 2.38
CA PHE A 57 -8.21 5.87 1.78
C PHE A 57 -9.70 6.09 1.62
N ALA A 58 -10.27 6.11 0.41
CA ALA A 58 -11.71 6.30 0.19
C ALA A 58 -12.54 5.03 0.45
N GLU A 59 -13.86 5.14 0.60
CA GLU A 59 -14.74 3.98 0.81
C GLU A 59 -14.87 3.11 -0.45
N GLU A 60 -14.59 3.70 -1.60
CA GLU A 60 -14.54 3.07 -2.92
C GLU A 60 -13.20 2.35 -3.18
N GLN A 61 -12.20 2.57 -2.32
CA GLN A 61 -10.86 2.00 -2.43
C GLN A 61 -10.67 0.92 -1.37
N ILE A 62 -11.01 -0.32 -1.73
CA ILE A 62 -10.87 -1.48 -0.85
C ILE A 62 -9.46 -2.06 -0.97
N ASP A 63 -8.79 -2.23 0.15
CA ASP A 63 -7.40 -2.71 0.18
C ASP A 63 -7.29 -4.18 -0.25
N LEU A 64 -6.32 -4.44 -1.11
CA LEU A 64 -5.95 -5.79 -1.54
C LEU A 64 -5.26 -6.54 -0.41
N ASN A 65 -5.54 -7.83 -0.32
CA ASN A 65 -4.89 -8.73 0.61
C ASN A 65 -3.59 -9.29 0.02
N MET A 66 -2.44 -8.79 0.48
CA MET A 66 -1.13 -9.23 -0.01
C MET A 66 -0.78 -10.68 0.36
N ASP A 67 -1.48 -11.30 1.31
CA ASP A 67 -1.32 -12.72 1.64
C ASP A 67 -2.12 -13.64 0.71
N SER A 68 -3.07 -13.08 -0.06
CA SER A 68 -3.84 -13.85 -1.04
C SER A 68 -3.04 -14.10 -2.30
N LYS A 69 -2.92 -15.38 -2.66
CA LYS A 69 -2.34 -15.78 -3.94
C LYS A 69 -3.08 -15.14 -5.12
N VAL A 70 -4.41 -15.06 -5.06
CA VAL A 70 -5.23 -14.51 -6.16
C VAL A 70 -4.98 -13.01 -6.33
N ALA A 71 -4.80 -12.28 -5.23
CA ALA A 71 -4.43 -10.86 -5.28
C ALA A 71 -3.02 -10.65 -5.82
N ARG A 72 -2.05 -11.45 -5.38
CA ARG A 72 -0.66 -11.39 -5.89
C ARG A 72 -0.57 -11.74 -7.37
N ASP A 73 -1.28 -12.77 -7.81
CA ASP A 73 -1.36 -13.14 -9.24
C ASP A 73 -1.94 -11.97 -10.05
N PHE A 74 -3.01 -11.32 -9.57
CA PHE A 74 -3.60 -10.15 -10.23
C PHE A 74 -2.64 -8.96 -10.33
N ILE A 75 -1.90 -8.66 -9.25
CA ILE A 75 -0.89 -7.58 -9.26
C ILE A 75 0.20 -7.91 -10.26
N LYS A 76 0.73 -9.13 -10.24
CA LYS A 76 1.75 -9.60 -11.18
C LYS A 76 1.29 -9.50 -12.64
N ASP A 77 0.09 -9.99 -12.95
CA ASP A 77 -0.47 -9.91 -14.29
C ASP A 77 -0.65 -8.46 -14.75
N THR A 78 -1.05 -7.57 -13.82
CA THR A 78 -1.20 -6.13 -14.09
C THR A 78 0.15 -5.49 -14.40
N LEU A 79 1.19 -5.76 -13.59
CA LEU A 79 2.55 -5.26 -13.82
C LEU A 79 3.09 -5.72 -15.18
N ILE A 80 3.00 -7.03 -15.47
CA ILE A 80 3.43 -7.60 -16.75
C ILE A 80 2.68 -6.97 -17.92
N SER A 81 1.37 -6.76 -17.78
CA SER A 81 0.56 -6.09 -18.79
C SER A 81 1.06 -4.66 -19.04
N MET A 82 1.34 -3.87 -17.99
CA MET A 82 1.89 -2.52 -18.14
C MET A 82 3.24 -2.53 -18.86
N CYS A 83 4.14 -3.43 -18.47
CA CYS A 83 5.45 -3.58 -19.14
C CYS A 83 5.28 -3.91 -20.63
N LYS A 84 4.41 -4.87 -20.96
CA LYS A 84 4.14 -5.26 -22.37
C LYS A 84 3.49 -4.15 -23.19
N ASN A 85 2.79 -3.21 -22.55
CA ASN A 85 2.21 -2.05 -23.19
C ASN A 85 3.18 -0.86 -23.29
N GLY A 86 4.48 -1.07 -23.02
CA GLY A 86 5.53 -0.08 -23.24
C GLY A 86 5.75 0.90 -22.09
N ALA A 87 5.31 0.56 -20.87
CA ALA A 87 5.70 1.33 -19.69
C ALA A 87 7.23 1.26 -19.50
N SER A 88 7.87 2.41 -19.25
CA SER A 88 9.30 2.48 -18.92
C SER A 88 9.56 2.57 -17.42
N ILE A 89 8.59 3.11 -16.67
CA ILE A 89 8.62 3.22 -15.20
C ILE A 89 7.23 2.92 -14.68
N ILE A 90 7.13 2.14 -13.60
CA ILE A 90 5.88 1.88 -12.88
C ILE A 90 5.93 2.58 -11.52
N ARG A 91 5.02 3.54 -11.33
CA ARG A 91 4.81 4.19 -10.03
C ARG A 91 4.00 3.28 -9.11
N LEU A 92 4.52 2.95 -7.94
CA LEU A 92 3.80 2.18 -6.93
C LEU A 92 3.09 3.15 -5.98
N ASP A 93 1.80 3.36 -6.20
CA ASP A 93 0.97 4.27 -5.42
C ASP A 93 0.76 3.75 -3.99
N ALA A 94 0.85 4.65 -3.00
CA ALA A 94 0.56 4.35 -1.59
C ALA A 94 1.27 3.09 -1.07
N PHE A 95 2.47 2.81 -1.56
CA PHE A 95 3.15 1.53 -1.38
C PHE A 95 3.40 1.20 0.10
N ALA A 96 3.65 2.22 0.92
CA ALA A 96 3.84 2.05 2.36
C ALA A 96 2.65 1.41 3.09
N TYR A 97 1.45 1.42 2.51
CA TYR A 97 0.25 0.79 3.08
C TYR A 97 0.02 -0.63 2.54
N ALA A 98 0.87 -1.18 1.66
CA ALA A 98 0.61 -2.48 1.03
C ALA A 98 0.55 -3.63 2.04
N ILE A 99 1.51 -3.69 2.98
CA ILE A 99 1.60 -4.73 4.00
C ILE A 99 0.82 -4.33 5.26
N LYS A 100 -0.09 -5.21 5.69
CA LYS A 100 -0.89 -5.04 6.90
C LYS A 100 -0.56 -6.16 7.88
N LYS A 101 -0.35 -5.83 9.16
CA LYS A 101 -0.05 -6.81 10.21
C LYS A 101 -0.78 -6.43 11.51
N PRO A 102 -1.55 -7.34 12.12
CA PRO A 102 -2.26 -7.05 13.37
C PRO A 102 -1.31 -6.56 14.46
N GLY A 103 -1.73 -5.54 15.20
CA GLY A 103 -0.94 -4.95 16.30
C GLY A 103 0.23 -4.05 15.86
N THR A 104 0.35 -3.74 14.58
CA THR A 104 1.35 -2.81 14.04
C THR A 104 0.70 -1.53 13.48
N SER A 105 1.52 -0.56 13.08
CA SER A 105 1.04 0.63 12.38
C SER A 105 0.38 0.36 11.02
N CYS A 106 0.56 -0.85 10.46
CA CYS A 106 0.18 -1.18 9.08
C CYS A 106 0.73 -0.18 8.05
N PHE A 107 1.86 0.46 8.39
CA PHE A 107 2.54 1.43 7.55
C PHE A 107 4.03 1.13 7.56
N PHE A 108 4.59 0.88 6.38
CA PHE A 108 6.00 0.59 6.16
C PHE A 108 6.53 -0.53 7.09
N ILE A 109 5.85 -1.68 7.08
CA ILE A 109 6.20 -2.83 7.93
C ILE A 109 7.46 -3.51 7.40
N GLU A 110 8.55 -3.38 8.15
CA GLU A 110 9.83 -4.03 7.86
C GLU A 110 9.94 -5.38 8.61
N PRO A 111 10.49 -6.44 7.97
CA PRO A 111 11.14 -6.48 6.65
C PRO A 111 10.22 -6.76 5.46
N GLU A 112 8.96 -7.14 5.67
CA GLU A 112 8.03 -7.63 4.64
C GLU A 112 7.83 -6.64 3.48
N MET A 113 7.88 -5.33 3.77
CA MET A 113 7.82 -4.28 2.75
C MET A 113 8.97 -4.35 1.74
N TRP A 114 10.18 -4.70 2.20
CA TRP A 114 11.34 -4.83 1.32
C TRP A 114 11.24 -6.05 0.43
N GLU A 115 10.76 -7.17 0.97
CA GLU A 115 10.54 -8.39 0.20
C GLU A 115 9.56 -8.15 -0.96
N LEU A 116 8.46 -7.43 -0.69
CA LEU A 116 7.51 -7.03 -1.72
C LEU A 116 8.14 -6.11 -2.77
N LEU A 117 8.97 -5.15 -2.35
CA LEU A 117 9.68 -4.24 -3.25
C LEU A 117 10.61 -4.99 -4.21
N TYR A 118 11.41 -5.91 -3.69
CA TYR A 118 12.29 -6.74 -4.50
C TYR A 118 11.52 -7.67 -5.43
N GLU A 119 10.44 -8.29 -4.96
CA GLU A 119 9.59 -9.14 -5.81
C GLU A 119 9.01 -8.37 -7.00
N ILE A 120 8.48 -7.17 -6.76
CA ILE A 120 7.94 -6.33 -7.83
C ILE A 120 9.06 -5.91 -8.79
N GLN A 121 10.21 -5.50 -8.25
CA GLN A 121 11.38 -5.13 -9.05
C GLN A 121 11.84 -6.28 -9.94
N ASP A 122 11.94 -7.50 -9.42
CA ASP A 122 12.32 -8.68 -10.20
C ASP A 122 11.36 -8.93 -11.37
N ILE A 123 10.06 -8.80 -11.14
CA ILE A 123 9.03 -8.97 -12.18
C ILE A 123 9.21 -7.96 -13.32
N VAL A 124 9.45 -6.69 -13.00
CA VAL A 124 9.51 -5.61 -14.01
C VAL A 124 10.89 -5.51 -14.68
N ASN A 125 11.95 -5.92 -13.97
CA ASN A 125 13.33 -5.94 -14.48
C ASN A 125 13.48 -6.86 -15.69
N GLU A 126 12.73 -7.98 -15.74
CA GLU A 126 12.70 -8.88 -16.91
C GLU A 126 12.28 -8.16 -18.20
N TYR A 127 11.58 -7.03 -18.09
CA TYR A 127 11.10 -6.21 -19.19
C TYR A 127 11.90 -4.91 -19.36
N GLY A 128 12.95 -4.70 -18.56
CA GLY A 128 13.75 -3.47 -18.56
C GLY A 128 12.98 -2.24 -18.07
N VAL A 129 12.04 -2.44 -17.15
CA VAL A 129 11.17 -1.39 -16.59
C VAL A 129 11.57 -1.10 -15.16
N ASP A 130 11.71 0.18 -14.82
CA ASP A 130 12.04 0.61 -13.46
C ASP A 130 10.78 0.77 -12.58
N ILE A 131 10.96 0.77 -11.25
CA ILE A 131 9.90 1.11 -10.30
C ILE A 131 10.18 2.39 -9.54
N LEU A 132 9.10 3.10 -9.20
CA LEU A 132 9.13 4.33 -8.43
C LEU A 132 8.08 4.27 -7.31
N PRO A 133 8.44 3.77 -6.12
CA PRO A 133 7.53 3.73 -4.98
C PRO A 133 7.21 5.13 -4.45
N GLU A 134 5.92 5.43 -4.28
CA GLU A 134 5.47 6.64 -3.64
C GLU A 134 5.26 6.42 -2.14
N ILE A 135 6.04 7.14 -1.33
CA ILE A 135 6.00 7.06 0.12
C ILE A 135 6.11 8.48 0.68
N HIS A 136 5.03 9.03 1.21
CA HIS A 136 5.07 10.36 1.81
C HIS A 136 5.30 10.29 3.32
N GLU A 137 6.55 10.36 3.75
CA GLU A 137 6.93 10.31 5.17
C GLU A 137 8.23 11.11 5.43
N HIS A 138 8.66 11.17 6.69
CA HIS A 138 9.93 11.76 7.10
C HIS A 138 11.10 11.35 6.17
N TYR A 139 11.96 12.31 5.83
CA TYR A 139 13.01 12.19 4.80
C TYR A 139 13.96 11.01 5.02
N THR A 140 14.11 10.54 6.26
CA THR A 140 14.93 9.35 6.60
C THR A 140 14.46 8.08 5.91
N ILE A 141 13.14 7.91 5.70
CA ILE A 141 12.61 6.74 4.97
C ILE A 141 12.95 6.83 3.49
N GLN A 142 12.87 8.01 2.88
CA GLN A 142 13.31 8.22 1.50
C GLN A 142 14.78 7.86 1.33
N HIS A 143 15.65 8.27 2.26
CA HIS A 143 17.06 7.89 2.22
C HIS A 143 17.27 6.37 2.37
N LYS A 144 16.56 5.69 3.27
CA LYS A 144 16.63 4.22 3.39
C LYS A 144 16.28 3.50 2.09
N ILE A 145 15.28 3.99 1.36
CA ILE A 145 14.85 3.42 0.08
C ILE A 145 15.93 3.64 -1.00
N ALA A 146 16.48 4.86 -1.06
CA ALA A 146 17.56 5.20 -1.99
C ALA A 146 18.86 4.42 -1.70
N GLU A 147 19.21 4.20 -0.42
CA GLU A 147 20.36 3.38 -0.01
C GLU A 147 20.23 1.92 -0.46
N LYS A 148 19.01 1.43 -0.65
CA LYS A 148 18.72 0.10 -1.20
C LYS A 148 18.67 0.06 -2.73
N GLY A 149 18.95 1.18 -3.41
CA GLY A 149 19.04 1.26 -4.87
C GLY A 149 17.71 1.48 -5.58
N PHE A 150 16.65 1.85 -4.85
CA PHE A 150 15.35 2.17 -5.46
C PHE A 150 15.23 3.67 -5.74
N TRP A 151 14.48 4.01 -6.80
CA TRP A 151 14.11 5.39 -7.08
C TRP A 151 13.20 5.95 -5.98
N ILE A 152 13.35 7.24 -5.70
CA ILE A 152 12.56 7.97 -4.72
C ILE A 152 12.04 9.29 -5.28
N TYR A 153 10.96 9.77 -4.70
CA TYR A 153 10.48 11.12 -4.94
C TYR A 153 11.22 12.10 -4.01
N ASP A 154 11.68 13.21 -4.54
CA ASP A 154 12.13 14.33 -3.73
C ASP A 154 10.94 15.19 -3.31
N PHE A 155 10.26 14.76 -2.24
CA PHE A 155 9.15 15.51 -1.64
C PHE A 155 9.61 16.74 -0.85
N ALA A 156 10.88 16.82 -0.47
CA ALA A 156 11.41 17.94 0.30
C ALA A 156 11.65 19.17 -0.60
N LEU A 157 12.20 18.94 -1.80
CA LEU A 157 12.60 20.00 -2.72
C LEU A 157 11.49 21.00 -3.04
N PRO A 158 10.23 20.62 -3.35
CA PRO A 158 9.17 21.59 -3.63
C PRO A 158 8.95 22.60 -2.49
N VAL A 159 8.97 22.14 -1.24
CA VAL A 159 8.74 22.99 -0.07
C VAL A 159 9.99 23.81 0.26
N LEU A 160 11.18 23.24 0.09
CA LEU A 160 12.45 23.95 0.29
C LEU A 160 12.64 25.07 -0.74
N VAL A 161 12.32 24.82 -2.02
CA VAL A 161 12.35 25.84 -3.07
C VAL A 161 11.36 26.96 -2.75
N LEU A 162 10.14 26.62 -2.32
CA LEU A 162 9.16 27.62 -1.90
C LEU A 162 9.70 28.47 -0.74
N HIS A 163 10.23 27.83 0.32
CA HIS A 163 10.82 28.52 1.45
C HIS A 163 11.97 29.44 1.03
N ALA A 164 12.88 28.98 0.16
CA ALA A 164 14.02 29.76 -0.32
C ALA A 164 13.57 30.99 -1.11
N LEU A 165 12.58 30.84 -1.99
CA LEU A 165 12.00 31.95 -2.75
C LEU A 165 11.30 32.98 -1.85
N TYR A 166 10.59 32.53 -0.82
CA TYR A 166 9.87 33.44 0.11
C TYR A 166 10.79 34.11 1.14
N SER A 167 11.79 33.39 1.66
CA SER A 167 12.68 33.89 2.71
C SER A 167 13.93 34.60 2.16
N GLY A 168 14.24 34.42 0.88
CA GLY A 168 15.49 34.86 0.27
C GLY A 168 16.72 34.09 0.75
N LYS A 169 16.55 32.95 1.42
CA LYS A 169 17.63 32.11 1.95
C LYS A 169 17.66 30.76 1.25
N GLY A 170 18.68 30.54 0.42
CA GLY A 170 18.90 29.29 -0.30
C GLY A 170 19.97 28.39 0.33
N GLU A 171 20.42 28.71 1.54
CA GLU A 171 21.33 27.90 2.35
C GLU A 171 20.55 26.95 3.27
#